data_AF-A0A0G1D4I2-F1
#
_entry.id   AF-A0A0G1D4I2-F1
#
_cell.length_a   1.000
_cell.length_b   1.000
_cell.length_c   1.000
_cell.angle_alpha   90.00
_cell.angle_beta   90.00
_cell.angle_gamma   90.00
#
_symmetry.space_group_name_H-M   'P 1'
#
loop_
_entity.id
_entity.type
_entity.pdbx_description
1 polymer ?
#
loop_
_entity_poly.entity_id
_entity_poly.type
_entity_poly.pdbx_seq_one_letter_code
_entity_poly.pdbx_strand_id
1 'polypeptide(L)'
;MISDYLQKQIRDDDEKYKDLHLEYFALPKYDPQTHYLELTRSGYFKALITLRHYIKITSDYYFSVQQEAKNVDLFMLTPSISSPMGPGSDSEAIPIKFGQFKSNLVDSSQFGFEPLLLNDIDKVYCYLPSMRGEDPDNLCQIF
;
A
#
# COMPACT_ATOMS: atom_id res chain seq x y z
N MET A 1 -0.89 2.74 23.25
CA MET A 1 -2.04 1.80 23.22
C MET A 1 -3.14 2.44 22.36
N ILE A 2 -3.68 1.74 21.36
CA ILE A 2 -4.72 2.32 20.49
C ILE A 2 -5.96 2.75 21.28
N SER A 3 -6.65 3.80 20.81
CA SER A 3 -7.79 4.39 21.55
C SER A 3 -8.92 3.37 21.77
N ASP A 4 -9.65 3.52 22.88
CA ASP A 4 -10.80 2.66 23.19
C ASP A 4 -11.88 2.70 22.09
N TYR A 5 -12.00 3.86 21.43
CA TYR A 5 -12.85 4.03 20.25
C TYR A 5 -12.44 3.08 19.13
N LEU A 6 -11.15 3.03 18.79
CA LEU A 6 -10.65 2.16 17.73
C LEU A 6 -10.77 0.68 18.11
N GLN A 7 -10.47 0.33 19.37
CA GLN A 7 -10.68 -1.04 19.86
C GLN A 7 -12.15 -1.47 19.76
N LYS A 8 -13.09 -0.55 20.02
CA LYS A 8 -14.51 -0.81 19.86
C LYS A 8 -14.87 -1.06 18.40
N GLN A 9 -14.39 -0.23 17.47
CA GLN A 9 -14.64 -0.43 16.04
C GLN A 9 -14.15 -1.79 15.53
N ILE A 10 -12.92 -2.18 15.91
CA ILE A 10 -12.34 -3.48 15.56
C ILE A 10 -13.26 -4.61 16.05
N ARG A 11 -13.67 -4.59 17.32
CA ARG A 11 -14.58 -5.60 17.87
C ARG A 11 -15.94 -5.64 17.16
N ASP A 12 -16.50 -4.47 16.87
CA ASP A 12 -17.80 -4.36 16.19
C ASP A 12 -17.73 -4.93 14.76
N ASP A 13 -16.60 -4.80 14.06
CA ASP A 13 -16.40 -5.42 12.75
C ASP A 13 -16.07 -6.91 12.86
N ASP A 14 -15.25 -7.34 13.82
CA ASP A 14 -14.94 -8.76 14.06
C ASP A 14 -16.22 -9.58 14.27
N GLU A 15 -17.17 -9.08 15.07
CA GLU A 15 -18.45 -9.75 15.29
C GLU A 15 -19.29 -9.88 14.00
N LYS A 16 -19.12 -8.99 13.00
CA LYS A 16 -19.80 -9.13 11.69
C LYS A 16 -19.24 -10.27 10.85
N TYR A 17 -17.97 -10.63 11.05
CA TYR A 17 -17.29 -11.66 10.27
C TYR A 17 -17.24 -13.03 10.97
N LYS A 18 -17.41 -13.04 12.29
CA LYS A 18 -17.27 -14.21 13.17
C LYS A 18 -18.07 -15.44 12.74
N ASP A 19 -19.32 -15.25 12.30
CA ASP A 19 -20.22 -16.35 11.94
C ASP A 19 -20.26 -16.65 10.43
N LEU A 20 -19.42 -15.99 9.62
CA LEU A 20 -19.39 -16.20 8.17
C LEU A 20 -18.50 -17.40 7.81
N HIS A 21 -18.99 -18.25 6.90
CA HIS A 21 -18.22 -19.38 6.39
C HIS A 21 -17.02 -18.95 5.54
N LEU A 22 -15.92 -19.69 5.61
CA LEU A 22 -14.68 -19.39 4.86
C LEU A 22 -14.89 -19.25 3.35
N GLU A 23 -15.84 -19.99 2.78
CA GLU A 23 -16.20 -19.91 1.35
C GLU A 23 -16.67 -18.52 0.93
N TYR A 24 -17.26 -17.74 1.85
CA TYR A 24 -17.67 -16.35 1.59
C TYR A 24 -16.48 -15.44 1.26
N PHE A 25 -15.28 -15.81 1.73
CA PHE A 25 -14.04 -15.08 1.50
C PHE A 25 -13.17 -15.70 0.40
N ALA A 26 -13.73 -16.59 -0.43
CA ALA A 26 -12.99 -17.13 -1.57
C ALA A 26 -12.57 -16.00 -2.53
N LEU A 27 -11.29 -16.00 -2.92
CA LEU A 27 -10.75 -15.05 -3.90
C LEU A 27 -11.48 -15.25 -5.24
N PRO A 28 -12.18 -14.23 -5.77
CA PRO A 28 -12.84 -14.35 -7.06
C PRO A 28 -11.81 -14.49 -8.17
N LYS A 29 -12.14 -15.29 -9.19
CA LYS A 29 -11.32 -15.41 -10.39
C LYS A 29 -11.38 -14.09 -11.16
N TYR A 30 -10.21 -13.55 -11.53
CA TYR A 30 -10.14 -12.32 -12.30
C TYR A 30 -10.74 -12.51 -13.71
N ASP A 31 -11.71 -11.65 -14.04
CA ASP A 31 -12.28 -11.50 -15.38
C ASP A 31 -12.53 -9.99 -15.62
N PRO A 32 -11.83 -9.35 -16.57
CA PRO A 32 -11.97 -7.91 -16.85
C PRO A 32 -13.41 -7.44 -17.09
N GLN A 33 -14.27 -8.30 -17.63
CA GLN A 33 -15.65 -7.95 -17.97
C GLN A 33 -16.57 -7.91 -16.74
N THR A 34 -16.22 -8.63 -15.68
CA THR A 34 -17.06 -8.80 -14.49
C THR A 34 -16.38 -8.34 -13.20
N HIS A 35 -15.08 -8.02 -13.23
CA HIS A 35 -14.29 -7.67 -12.05
C HIS A 35 -14.89 -6.51 -11.24
N TYR A 36 -15.43 -5.49 -11.92
CA TYR A 36 -16.08 -4.37 -11.23
C TYR A 36 -17.32 -4.79 -10.43
N LEU A 37 -18.04 -5.84 -10.86
CA LEU A 37 -19.15 -6.42 -10.10
C LEU A 37 -18.63 -7.18 -8.88
N GLU A 38 -17.57 -7.97 -9.05
CA GLU A 38 -16.92 -8.71 -7.97
C GLU A 38 -16.44 -7.79 -6.86
N LEU A 39 -15.84 -6.64 -7.19
CA LEU A 39 -15.44 -5.60 -6.21
C LEU A 39 -16.60 -5.13 -5.32
N THR A 40 -17.84 -5.18 -5.81
CA THR A 40 -19.02 -4.71 -5.06
C THR A 40 -19.79 -5.81 -4.32
N ARG A 41 -19.54 -7.09 -4.64
CA ARG A 41 -20.34 -8.22 -4.16
C ARG A 41 -19.55 -9.26 -3.37
N SER A 42 -18.25 -9.39 -3.64
CA SER A 42 -17.41 -10.42 -3.04
C SER A 42 -17.18 -10.16 -1.56
N GLY A 43 -17.42 -11.19 -0.74
CA GLY A 43 -17.06 -11.18 0.67
C GLY A 43 -15.56 -11.02 0.91
N TYR A 44 -14.74 -11.54 0.00
CA TYR A 44 -13.28 -11.36 0.01
C TYR A 44 -12.90 -9.89 -0.03
N PHE A 45 -13.38 -9.12 -1.01
CA PHE A 45 -13.03 -7.70 -1.12
C PHE A 45 -13.60 -6.88 0.04
N LYS A 46 -14.81 -7.21 0.51
CA LYS A 46 -15.39 -6.58 1.70
C LYS A 46 -14.51 -6.80 2.94
N ALA A 47 -14.02 -8.02 3.17
CA ALA A 47 -13.11 -8.31 4.28
C ALA A 47 -11.74 -7.63 4.10
N LEU A 48 -11.21 -7.65 2.87
CA LEU A 48 -9.92 -7.05 2.55
C LEU A 48 -9.90 -5.54 2.82
N ILE A 49 -10.96 -4.82 2.44
CA ILE A 49 -11.08 -3.38 2.71
C ILE A 49 -11.05 -3.11 4.22
N THR A 50 -11.81 -3.88 5.00
CA THR A 50 -11.86 -3.74 6.46
C THR A 50 -10.51 -4.04 7.11
N LEU A 51 -9.87 -5.14 6.70
CA LEU A 51 -8.54 -5.52 7.18
C LEU A 51 -7.51 -4.44 6.87
N ARG A 52 -7.47 -3.95 5.62
CA ARG A 52 -6.54 -2.89 5.20
C ARG A 52 -6.76 -1.59 5.94
N HIS A 53 -8.02 -1.23 6.21
CA HIS A 53 -8.35 -0.07 7.03
C HIS A 53 -7.70 -0.17 8.41
N TYR A 54 -7.88 -1.30 9.11
CA TYR A 54 -7.31 -1.49 10.43
C TYR A 54 -5.78 -1.59 10.42
N ILE A 55 -5.18 -2.29 9.45
CA ILE A 55 -3.72 -2.31 9.26
C ILE A 55 -3.18 -0.89 9.12
N LYS A 56 -3.80 -0.06 8.27
CA LYS A 56 -3.37 1.31 8.05
C LYS A 56 -3.42 2.13 9.34
N ILE A 57 -4.57 2.20 10.00
CA ILE A 57 -4.74 3.11 11.15
C ILE A 57 -3.96 2.66 12.39
N THR A 58 -3.79 1.35 12.59
CA THR A 58 -2.94 0.81 13.66
C THR A 58 -1.47 1.09 13.40
N SER A 59 -1.02 0.95 12.14
CA SER A 59 0.33 1.30 11.72
C SER A 59 0.58 2.81 11.85
N ASP A 60 -0.37 3.64 11.41
CA ASP A 60 -0.32 5.10 11.57
C ASP A 60 -0.16 5.49 13.04
N TYR A 61 -0.97 4.89 13.93
CA TYR A 61 -0.85 5.14 15.37
C TYR A 61 0.54 4.75 15.89
N TYR A 62 1.04 3.58 15.50
CA TYR A 62 2.36 3.14 15.92
C TYR A 62 3.46 4.11 15.47
N PHE A 63 3.54 4.42 14.17
CA PHE A 63 4.58 5.28 13.64
C PHE A 63 4.45 6.73 14.10
N SER A 64 3.25 7.31 14.04
CA SER A 64 3.04 8.72 14.40
C SER A 64 3.11 8.97 15.90
N VAL A 65 2.53 8.08 16.72
CA VAL A 65 2.36 8.33 18.17
C VAL A 65 3.42 7.62 19.01
N GLN A 66 3.74 6.37 18.71
CA GLN A 66 4.71 5.61 19.51
C GLN A 66 6.15 5.85 19.05
N GLN A 67 6.36 6.02 17.74
CA GLN A 67 7.69 6.28 17.18
C GLN A 67 7.98 7.76 16.97
N GLU A 68 6.97 8.63 17.11
CA GLU A 68 7.06 10.08 16.85
C GLU A 68 7.52 10.42 15.42
N ALA A 69 7.30 9.51 14.47
CA ALA A 69 7.62 9.71 13.06
C ALA A 69 6.58 10.58 12.35
N LYS A 70 7.00 11.31 11.32
CA LYS A 70 6.09 12.10 10.47
C LYS A 70 5.66 11.31 9.24
N ASN A 71 4.35 11.25 8.98
CA ASN A 71 3.85 10.74 7.72
C ASN A 71 4.15 11.76 6.61
N VAL A 72 4.67 11.29 5.48
CA VAL A 72 5.03 12.14 4.34
C VAL A 72 4.57 11.51 3.03
N ASP A 73 4.13 12.36 2.11
CA ASP A 73 3.88 11.98 0.72
C ASP A 73 5.15 12.21 -0.09
N LEU A 74 5.67 11.16 -0.72
CA LEU A 74 6.81 11.27 -1.63
C LEU A 74 6.34 11.25 -3.08
N PHE A 75 7.20 11.71 -3.97
CA PHE A 75 6.94 11.75 -5.39
C PHE A 75 6.69 10.34 -5.93
N MET A 76 5.77 10.22 -6.90
CA MET A 76 5.52 8.99 -7.65
C MET A 76 6.26 8.97 -9.00
N LEU A 77 6.87 10.10 -9.39
CA LEU A 77 7.61 10.28 -10.62
C LEU A 77 9.01 10.77 -10.32
N THR A 78 10.01 10.17 -10.96
CA THR A 78 11.43 10.52 -10.79
C THR A 78 12.15 10.57 -12.14
N PRO A 79 13.08 11.52 -12.36
CA PRO A 79 13.90 11.54 -13.58
C PRO A 79 14.98 10.44 -13.58
N SER A 80 15.24 9.79 -12.45
CA SER A 80 16.22 8.71 -12.28
C SER A 80 15.55 7.41 -11.85
N ILE A 81 16.25 6.28 -11.98
CA ILE A 81 15.82 5.00 -11.39
C ILE A 81 15.88 5.14 -9.87
N SER A 82 14.83 4.72 -9.15
CA SER A 82 14.70 4.91 -7.71
C SER A 82 15.02 3.67 -6.86
N SER A 83 15.22 2.50 -7.46
CA SER A 83 15.63 1.30 -6.74
C SER A 83 17.15 1.21 -6.59
N PRO A 84 17.65 0.75 -5.43
CA PRO A 84 19.04 0.33 -5.31
C PRO A 84 19.27 -0.93 -6.15
N MET A 85 20.15 -0.85 -7.13
CA MET A 85 20.62 -2.02 -7.89
C MET A 85 21.54 -2.86 -6.99
N GLY A 86 20.94 -3.76 -6.21
CA GLY A 86 21.65 -4.75 -5.38
C GLY A 86 21.22 -6.17 -5.75
N PRO A 87 22.06 -7.20 -5.50
CA PRO A 87 21.71 -8.59 -5.82
C PRO A 87 20.43 -9.01 -5.07
N GLY A 88 19.34 -9.22 -5.81
CA GLY A 88 18.01 -9.54 -5.28
C GLY A 88 16.97 -8.40 -5.39
N SER A 89 17.37 -7.22 -5.87
CA SER A 89 16.50 -6.09 -6.20
C SER A 89 16.56 -5.81 -7.70
N ASP A 90 16.19 -6.80 -8.51
CA ASP A 90 16.16 -6.70 -9.97
C ASP A 90 14.86 -6.04 -10.44
N SER A 91 14.55 -4.86 -9.90
CA SER A 91 13.35 -4.13 -10.29
C SER A 91 13.52 -3.40 -11.61
N GLU A 92 12.68 -3.76 -12.59
CA GLU A 92 12.64 -3.08 -13.87
C GLU A 92 11.91 -1.74 -13.75
N ALA A 93 12.58 -0.65 -14.12
CA ALA A 93 11.98 0.67 -14.10
C ALA A 93 10.88 0.81 -15.18
N ILE A 94 9.79 1.51 -14.86
CA ILE A 94 8.73 1.81 -15.83
C ILE A 94 8.93 3.22 -16.39
N PRO A 95 9.45 3.37 -17.63
CA PRO A 95 9.62 4.68 -18.24
C PRO A 95 8.28 5.25 -18.69
N ILE A 96 8.07 6.54 -18.45
CA ILE A 96 6.89 7.28 -18.87
C ILE A 96 7.29 8.58 -19.58
N LYS A 97 6.39 9.06 -20.44
CA LYS A 97 6.58 10.31 -21.18
C LYS A 97 5.37 11.22 -21.01
N PHE A 98 5.57 12.38 -20.41
CA PHE A 98 4.58 13.44 -20.31
C PHE A 98 4.97 14.60 -21.22
N GLY A 99 4.38 14.65 -22.42
CA GLY A 99 4.73 15.63 -23.43
C GLY A 99 6.20 15.50 -23.85
N GLN A 100 7.04 16.47 -23.50
CA GLN A 100 8.48 16.43 -23.78
C GLN A 100 9.31 15.83 -22.63
N PHE A 101 8.72 15.66 -21.45
CA PHE A 101 9.43 15.16 -20.27
C PHE A 101 9.47 13.63 -20.26
N LYS A 102 10.67 13.09 -20.05
CA LYS A 102 10.91 11.67 -19.79
C LYS A 102 11.14 11.49 -18.29
N SER A 103 10.45 10.54 -17.69
CA SER A 103 10.54 10.22 -16.27
C SER A 103 10.29 8.72 -16.09
N ASN A 104 10.36 8.23 -14.86
CA ASN A 104 10.05 6.87 -14.48
C ASN A 104 9.03 6.88 -13.34
N LEU A 105 8.20 5.84 -13.25
CA LEU A 105 7.43 5.58 -12.05
C LEU A 105 8.36 5.10 -10.93
N VAL A 106 8.03 5.48 -9.70
CA VAL A 106 8.81 5.14 -8.52
C VAL A 106 8.60 3.67 -8.13
N ASP A 107 9.69 2.94 -8.00
CA ASP A 107 9.77 1.56 -7.52
C ASP A 107 10.25 1.46 -6.06
N SER A 108 10.84 2.52 -5.53
CA SER A 108 11.30 2.61 -4.14
C SER A 108 11.35 4.06 -3.67
N SER A 109 10.92 4.29 -2.44
CA SER A 109 10.87 5.62 -1.83
C SER A 109 12.12 5.97 -1.02
N GLN A 110 13.12 5.08 -0.97
CA GLN A 110 14.31 5.22 -0.13
C GLN A 110 15.02 6.57 -0.35
N PHE A 111 15.36 6.91 -1.60
CA PHE A 111 16.05 8.16 -1.91
C PHE A 111 15.17 9.40 -1.69
N GLY A 112 13.85 9.25 -1.64
CA GLY A 112 12.93 10.34 -1.30
C GLY A 112 12.99 10.73 0.17
N PHE A 113 13.37 9.80 1.06
CA PHE A 113 13.47 10.06 2.49
C PHE A 113 14.77 10.76 2.90
N GLU A 114 15.89 10.48 2.23
CA GLU A 114 17.22 10.97 2.64
C GLU A 114 17.26 12.50 2.81
N PRO A 115 16.73 13.33 1.88
CA PRO A 115 16.73 14.77 2.06
C PRO A 115 15.81 15.25 3.19
N LEU A 116 14.74 14.52 3.49
CA LEU A 116 13.81 14.88 4.57
C LEU A 116 14.49 14.74 5.93
N LEU A 117 15.31 13.69 6.10
CA LEU A 117 16.08 13.47 7.31
C LEU A 117 17.14 14.56 7.55
N LEU A 118 17.60 15.23 6.50
CA LEU A 118 18.52 16.37 6.61
C LEU A 118 17.84 17.68 7.08
N ASN A 119 16.51 17.73 7.15
CA ASN A 119 15.74 18.91 7.60
C ASN A 119 15.40 18.87 9.10
N ASP A 120 16.31 18.37 9.93
CA ASP A 120 16.09 18.19 11.39
C ASP A 120 14.85 17.32 11.73
N ILE A 121 14.47 16.40 10.83
CA ILE A 121 13.39 15.43 11.06
C ILE A 121 14.02 14.06 11.30
N ASP A 122 13.95 13.56 12.53
CA ASP A 122 14.61 12.31 12.89
C ASP A 122 13.97 11.06 12.28
N LYS A 123 12.65 11.09 12.07
CA LYS A 123 11.87 9.91 11.65
C LYS A 123 10.71 10.30 10.75
N VAL A 124 10.59 9.57 9.65
CA VAL A 124 9.55 9.73 8.64
C VAL A 124 9.05 8.37 8.18
N TYR A 125 7.82 8.31 7.70
CA TYR A 125 7.25 7.11 7.09
C TYR A 125 6.25 7.50 6.00
N CYS A 126 6.01 6.60 5.04
CA CYS A 126 5.02 6.79 3.98
C CYS A 126 4.33 5.48 3.64
N TYR A 127 3.17 5.57 2.98
CA TYR A 127 2.56 4.47 2.26
C TYR A 127 2.55 4.84 0.79
N LEU A 128 3.31 4.12 -0.03
CA LEU A 128 3.38 4.40 -1.45
C LEU A 128 3.26 3.11 -2.25
N PRO A 129 2.52 3.14 -3.36
CA PRO A 129 2.58 2.06 -4.34
C PRO A 129 4.01 1.99 -4.91
N SER A 130 4.55 0.78 -4.98
CA SER A 130 5.79 0.48 -5.68
C SER A 130 5.45 -0.01 -7.08
N MET A 131 5.84 0.74 -8.11
CA MET A 131 5.58 0.35 -9.49
C MET A 131 6.79 -0.37 -10.08
N ARG A 132 6.60 -1.62 -10.52
CA ARG A 132 7.65 -2.45 -11.13
C ARG A 132 7.24 -2.86 -12.54
N GLY A 133 8.18 -2.77 -13.48
CA GLY A 133 8.00 -3.10 -14.89
C GLY A 133 8.14 -4.59 -15.22
N GLU A 134 8.46 -5.40 -14.21
CA GLU A 134 8.52 -6.86 -14.30
C GLU A 134 7.19 -7.45 -14.78
N ASP A 135 7.25 -8.63 -15.41
CA ASP A 135 6.05 -9.36 -15.80
C ASP A 135 5.17 -9.63 -14.56
N PRO A 136 3.85 -9.37 -14.63
CA PRO A 136 2.98 -9.60 -13.50
C PRO A 136 2.90 -11.09 -13.21
N ASP A 137 3.29 -11.48 -12.00
CA ASP A 137 2.95 -12.78 -11.45
C ASP A 137 1.43 -12.90 -11.24
N ASN A 138 0.94 -14.09 -10.88
CA ASN A 138 -0.47 -14.31 -10.48
C ASN A 138 -0.93 -13.43 -9.29
N LEU A 139 -0.01 -12.71 -8.65
CA LEU A 139 -0.30 -11.71 -7.64
C LEU A 139 -0.46 -10.34 -8.31
N CYS A 140 -1.71 -9.93 -8.43
CA CYS A 140 -2.08 -8.58 -8.80
C CYS A 140 -1.34 -7.58 -7.89
N GLN A 141 -0.80 -6.51 -8.49
CA GLN A 141 -0.30 -5.35 -7.76
C GLN A 141 -1.24 -5.05 -6.59
N ILE A 142 -0.67 -4.92 -5.40
CA ILE A 142 -1.37 -4.76 -4.13
C ILE A 142 -2.29 -3.53 -4.24
N PHE A 143 -3.56 -3.73 -4.66
CA PHE A 143 -4.62 -2.72 -4.68
C PHE A 143 -4.97 -2.29 -3.26
#